data_AF-A0A7W1J2K6-F1
#
_entry.id   AF-A0A7W1J2K6-F1
#
_cell.length_a   1.000
_cell.length_b   1.000
_cell.length_c   1.000
_cell.angle_alpha   90.00
_cell.angle_beta   90.00
_cell.angle_gamma   90.00
#
_symmetry.space_group_name_H-M   'P 1'
#
loop_
_entity.id
_entity.type
_entity.pdbx_description
1 polymer ?
#
loop_
_entity_poly.entity_id
_entity_poly.type
_entity_poly.pdbx_seq_one_letter_code
_entity_poly.pdbx_strand_id
1 'polypeptide(L)'
;MPDASEVRETKDLQRRNHELSVLNEIARELNRSVELGEALGFTLSQVAELLGLRTAWIWLMDDSSPEPYLAAARNLPPALADDPRRMNGSGYCYCLDTYKKGDLEGAANVNVLTCSRLKGLVDGTGGLRYHASIPLYAGEKKLGVMNVASPQWRGLSPEDLQLLSTIGDLLAIAVERARLFDRSARLGAVEERNRLAREIHDTLAQGLTATGLQLESAEAFLDDESGAGRAREPLRRALSLTRSNLDEARRSVLD
;
A
#
# COMPACT_ATOMS: atom_id res chain seq x y z
N MET A 1 -54.42 -2.82 -15.42
CA MET A 1 -53.25 -3.72 -15.49
C MET A 1 -52.07 -2.86 -15.86
N PRO A 2 -50.94 -2.92 -15.13
CA PRO A 2 -49.79 -2.07 -15.45
C PRO A 2 -49.26 -2.40 -16.85
N ASP A 3 -48.84 -1.37 -17.58
CA ASP A 3 -48.30 -1.48 -18.93
C ASP A 3 -46.93 -2.22 -18.88
N ALA A 4 -46.66 -3.07 -19.88
CA ALA A 4 -45.39 -3.81 -19.97
C ALA A 4 -44.18 -2.86 -20.07
N SER A 5 -44.39 -1.62 -20.56
CA SER A 5 -43.40 -0.55 -20.55
C SER A 5 -43.08 -0.05 -19.14
N GLU A 6 -44.09 0.24 -18.31
CA GLU A 6 -43.93 0.71 -16.93
C GLU A 6 -43.23 -0.34 -16.04
N VAL A 7 -43.55 -1.63 -16.23
CA VAL A 7 -42.90 -2.72 -15.49
C VAL A 7 -41.42 -2.84 -15.86
N ARG A 8 -41.04 -2.59 -17.12
CA ARG A 8 -39.65 -2.63 -17.58
C ARG A 8 -38.84 -1.44 -17.06
N GLU A 9 -39.39 -0.23 -17.13
CA GLU A 9 -38.76 0.98 -16.60
C GLU A 9 -38.52 0.88 -15.09
N THR A 10 -39.50 0.36 -14.35
CA THR A 10 -39.37 0.16 -12.90
C THR A 10 -38.25 -0.81 -12.55
N LYS A 11 -38.11 -1.91 -13.31
CA LYS A 11 -37.03 -2.89 -13.12
C LYS A 11 -35.66 -2.31 -13.44
N ASP A 12 -35.53 -1.57 -14.53
CA ASP A 12 -34.26 -0.93 -14.91
C ASP A 12 -33.84 0.14 -13.89
N LEU A 13 -34.79 0.91 -13.36
CA LEU A 13 -34.55 1.86 -12.27
C LEU A 13 -34.12 1.17 -10.98
N GLN A 14 -34.80 0.08 -10.59
CA GLN A 14 -34.43 -0.69 -9.40
C GLN A 14 -33.03 -1.27 -9.52
N ARG A 15 -32.67 -1.80 -10.70
CA ARG A 15 -31.32 -2.32 -10.96
C ARG A 15 -30.27 -1.21 -10.83
N ARG A 16 -30.47 -0.06 -11.47
CA ARG A 16 -29.55 1.08 -11.41
C ARG A 16 -29.39 1.63 -9.99
N ASN A 17 -30.48 1.72 -9.23
CA ASN A 17 -30.42 2.13 -7.83
C ASN A 17 -29.63 1.14 -6.97
N HIS A 18 -29.78 -0.16 -7.21
CA HIS A 18 -28.99 -1.17 -6.51
C HIS A 18 -27.50 -1.07 -6.85
N GLU A 19 -27.14 -0.94 -8.14
CA GLU A 19 -25.75 -0.75 -8.58
C GLU A 19 -25.12 0.51 -7.95
N LEU A 20 -25.86 1.62 -7.90
CA LEU A 20 -25.43 2.85 -7.24
C LEU A 20 -25.27 2.69 -5.72
N SER A 21 -26.14 1.90 -5.08
CA SER A 21 -26.01 1.63 -3.64
C SER A 21 -24.72 0.88 -3.34
N VAL A 22 -24.42 -0.17 -4.11
CA VAL A 22 -23.20 -0.97 -3.94
C VAL A 22 -21.96 -0.13 -4.23
N LEU A 23 -21.97 0.68 -5.30
CA LEU A 23 -20.89 1.62 -5.58
C LEU A 23 -20.61 2.57 -4.41
N ASN A 24 -21.67 3.13 -3.81
CA ASN A 24 -21.53 4.03 -2.67
C ASN A 24 -21.00 3.33 -1.42
N GLU A 25 -21.39 2.07 -1.18
CA GLU A 25 -20.88 1.27 -0.07
C GLU A 25 -19.40 0.95 -0.23
N ILE A 26 -18.99 0.52 -1.44
CA ILE A 26 -17.59 0.32 -1.79
C ILE A 26 -16.79 1.61 -1.59
N ALA A 27 -17.27 2.73 -2.14
CA ALA A 27 -16.61 4.02 -2.00
C ALA A 27 -16.48 4.44 -0.52
N ARG A 28 -17.50 4.21 0.30
CA ARG A 28 -17.48 4.54 1.73
C ARG A 28 -16.46 3.71 2.49
N GLU A 29 -16.42 2.40 2.23
CA GLU A 29 -15.47 1.49 2.88
C GLU A 29 -14.04 1.82 2.48
N LEU A 30 -13.79 1.99 1.18
CA LEU A 30 -12.49 2.39 0.65
C LEU A 30 -12.01 3.71 1.26
N ASN A 31 -12.90 4.64 1.60
CA ASN A 31 -12.53 5.93 2.21
C ASN A 31 -12.31 5.87 3.72
N ARG A 32 -12.86 4.88 4.43
CA ARG A 32 -12.78 4.80 5.89
C ARG A 32 -11.71 3.84 6.40
N SER A 33 -11.43 2.77 5.67
CA SER A 33 -10.52 1.76 6.16
C SER A 33 -9.09 2.30 6.30
N VAL A 34 -8.47 1.96 7.43
CA VAL A 34 -7.05 2.19 7.70
C VAL A 34 -6.21 1.10 7.04
N GLU A 35 -6.73 -0.14 6.98
CA GLU A 35 -6.06 -1.27 6.36
C GLU A 35 -6.56 -1.50 4.94
N LEU A 36 -5.67 -1.24 3.97
CA LEU A 36 -5.99 -1.39 2.55
C LEU A 36 -6.47 -2.81 2.22
N GLY A 37 -5.84 -3.85 2.77
CA GLY A 37 -6.19 -5.25 2.51
C GLY A 37 -7.65 -5.59 2.84
N GLU A 38 -8.15 -5.10 3.98
CA GLU A 38 -9.54 -5.31 4.39
C GLU A 38 -10.53 -4.65 3.41
N ALA A 39 -10.24 -3.42 3.00
CA ALA A 39 -11.10 -2.67 2.07
C ALA A 39 -11.13 -3.31 0.67
N LEU A 40 -9.99 -3.84 0.21
CA LEU A 40 -9.89 -4.61 -1.03
C LEU A 40 -10.73 -5.90 -0.94
N GLY A 41 -10.63 -6.64 0.17
CA GLY A 41 -11.40 -7.85 0.41
C GLY A 41 -12.91 -7.62 0.48
N PHE A 42 -13.34 -6.52 1.14
CA PHE A 42 -14.72 -6.08 1.15
C PHE A 42 -15.22 -5.76 -0.27
N THR A 43 -14.44 -4.99 -1.03
CA THR A 43 -14.80 -4.62 -2.42
C THR A 43 -14.97 -5.85 -3.29
N LEU A 44 -14.03 -6.80 -3.22
CA LEU A 44 -14.16 -8.08 -3.95
C LEU A 44 -15.42 -8.85 -3.58
N SER A 45 -15.84 -8.77 -2.31
CA SER A 45 -17.05 -9.43 -1.85
C SER A 45 -18.31 -8.81 -2.46
N GLN A 46 -18.39 -7.48 -2.45
CA GLN A 46 -19.50 -6.72 -3.04
C GLN A 46 -19.59 -6.91 -4.56
N VAL A 47 -18.46 -6.81 -5.28
CA VAL A 47 -18.41 -7.01 -6.73
C VAL A 47 -18.90 -8.39 -7.13
N ALA A 48 -18.43 -9.42 -6.42
CA ALA A 48 -18.82 -10.79 -6.74
C ALA A 48 -20.29 -11.06 -6.41
N GLU A 49 -20.86 -10.47 -5.37
CA GLU A 49 -22.29 -10.56 -5.08
C GLU A 49 -23.14 -9.87 -6.14
N LEU A 50 -22.80 -8.62 -6.49
CA LEU A 50 -23.53 -7.81 -7.46
C LEU A 50 -23.62 -8.46 -8.85
N LEU A 51 -22.52 -9.08 -9.29
CA LEU A 51 -22.43 -9.71 -10.60
C LEU A 51 -22.76 -11.21 -10.59
N GLY A 52 -23.13 -11.78 -9.43
CA GLY A 52 -23.37 -13.23 -9.28
C GLY A 52 -22.13 -14.08 -9.61
N LEU A 53 -20.94 -13.54 -9.34
CA LEU A 53 -19.65 -14.18 -9.56
C LEU A 53 -19.17 -14.85 -8.28
N ARG A 54 -18.38 -15.92 -8.42
CA ARG A 54 -17.86 -16.64 -7.25
C ARG A 54 -16.44 -16.25 -6.90
N THR A 55 -15.59 -16.02 -7.90
CA THR A 55 -14.15 -15.87 -7.73
C THR A 55 -13.69 -14.49 -8.18
N ALA A 56 -12.83 -13.85 -7.38
CA ALA A 56 -12.18 -12.60 -7.75
C ALA A 56 -10.83 -12.44 -7.04
N TRP A 57 -9.93 -11.63 -7.60
CA TRP A 57 -8.65 -11.31 -6.98
C TRP A 57 -8.08 -9.99 -7.47
N ILE A 58 -7.17 -9.41 -6.69
CA ILE A 58 -6.47 -8.16 -7.00
C ILE A 58 -4.97 -8.39 -6.89
N TRP A 59 -4.26 -8.07 -7.98
CA TRP A 59 -2.82 -7.92 -7.96
C TRP A 59 -2.46 -6.44 -7.88
N LEU A 60 -1.50 -6.10 -7.03
CA LEU A 60 -0.93 -4.77 -6.96
C LEU A 60 0.56 -4.80 -7.31
N MET A 61 1.01 -3.76 -8.01
CA MET A 61 2.42 -3.52 -8.32
C MET A 61 3.10 -2.87 -7.13
N ASP A 62 4.32 -3.26 -6.76
CA ASP A 62 5.11 -2.51 -5.78
C ASP A 62 6.15 -1.64 -6.51
N ASP A 63 6.44 -0.45 -6.00
CA ASP A 63 7.53 0.37 -6.52
C ASP A 63 8.90 -0.27 -6.17
N SER A 64 8.94 -1.12 -5.13
CA SER A 64 10.16 -1.80 -4.66
C SER A 64 10.46 -3.12 -5.38
N SER A 65 9.48 -3.69 -6.10
CA SER A 65 9.59 -4.98 -6.78
C SER A 65 8.99 -4.93 -8.19
N PRO A 66 9.67 -5.47 -9.21
CA PRO A 66 9.13 -5.53 -10.57
C PRO A 66 7.94 -6.51 -10.70
N GLU A 67 7.78 -7.40 -9.72
CA GLU A 67 6.71 -8.40 -9.71
C GLU A 67 5.53 -7.96 -8.85
N PRO A 68 4.28 -8.15 -9.33
CA PRO A 68 3.09 -7.86 -8.55
C PRO A 68 2.94 -8.86 -7.41
N TYR A 69 2.22 -8.45 -6.38
CA TYR A 69 1.79 -9.35 -5.30
C TYR A 69 0.26 -9.47 -5.25
N LEU A 70 -0.23 -10.59 -4.71
CA LEU A 70 -1.65 -10.82 -4.49
C LEU A 70 -2.12 -10.01 -3.28
N ALA A 71 -2.78 -8.89 -3.52
CA ALA A 71 -3.21 -7.97 -2.47
C ALA A 71 -4.52 -8.41 -1.80
N ALA A 72 -5.42 -9.03 -2.56
CA ALA A 72 -6.66 -9.60 -2.05
C ALA A 72 -7.16 -10.72 -2.97
N ALA A 73 -7.87 -11.68 -2.40
CA ALA A 73 -8.52 -12.74 -3.17
C ALA A 73 -9.79 -13.24 -2.48
N ARG A 74 -10.76 -13.69 -3.29
CA ARG A 74 -12.02 -14.27 -2.83
C ARG A 74 -12.32 -15.55 -3.61
N ASN A 75 -12.53 -16.64 -2.86
CA ASN A 75 -12.90 -17.97 -3.37
C ASN A 75 -12.05 -18.41 -4.57
N LEU A 76 -10.72 -18.34 -4.44
CA LEU A 76 -9.84 -18.93 -5.43
C LEU A 76 -10.13 -20.43 -5.50
N PRO A 77 -10.32 -20.99 -6.71
CA PRO A 77 -10.49 -22.43 -6.85
C PRO A 77 -9.19 -23.16 -6.46
N PRO A 78 -9.25 -24.43 -6.03
CA PRO A 78 -8.08 -25.19 -5.57
C PRO A 78 -6.87 -25.13 -6.50
N ALA A 79 -7.09 -25.17 -7.82
CA ALA A 79 -6.01 -25.10 -8.81
C ALA A 79 -5.23 -23.76 -8.80
N LEU A 80 -5.77 -22.71 -8.20
CA LEU A 80 -5.10 -21.43 -7.97
C LEU A 80 -4.70 -21.23 -6.51
N ALA A 81 -5.53 -21.69 -5.57
CA ALA A 81 -5.28 -21.52 -4.13
C ALA A 81 -4.13 -22.41 -3.62
N ASP A 82 -4.05 -23.65 -4.10
CA ASP A 82 -3.12 -24.67 -3.59
C ASP A 82 -1.74 -24.61 -4.27
N ASP A 83 -1.59 -23.81 -5.33
CA ASP A 83 -0.30 -23.55 -5.99
C ASP A 83 0.06 -22.06 -5.95
N PRO A 84 0.73 -21.59 -4.89
CA PRO A 84 1.09 -20.19 -4.71
C PRO A 84 1.90 -19.60 -5.88
N ARG A 85 2.65 -20.43 -6.62
CA ARG A 85 3.43 -19.99 -7.80
C ARG A 85 2.55 -19.48 -8.93
N ARG A 86 1.26 -19.85 -8.94
CA ARG A 86 0.26 -19.35 -9.88
C ARG A 86 -0.36 -18.03 -9.45
N MET A 87 -0.13 -17.56 -8.23
CA MET A 87 -0.73 -16.33 -7.72
C MET A 87 0.29 -15.32 -7.18
N ASN A 88 1.55 -15.72 -7.02
CA ASN A 88 2.67 -14.89 -6.57
C ASN A 88 3.13 -13.80 -7.57
N GLY A 89 2.42 -13.60 -8.68
CA GLY A 89 2.75 -12.61 -9.70
C GLY A 89 3.95 -12.93 -10.60
N SER A 90 4.73 -13.97 -10.30
CA SER A 90 5.91 -14.34 -11.09
C SER A 90 5.55 -14.98 -12.43
N GLY A 91 6.41 -14.77 -13.42
CA GLY A 91 6.31 -15.38 -14.75
C GLY A 91 5.18 -14.83 -15.61
N TYR A 92 5.02 -15.40 -16.80
CA TYR A 92 4.04 -14.88 -17.77
C TYR A 92 2.60 -15.01 -17.24
N CYS A 93 1.87 -13.90 -17.30
CA CYS A 93 0.44 -13.82 -17.11
C CYS A 93 -0.14 -12.82 -18.10
N TYR A 94 -0.82 -13.30 -19.15
CA TYR A 94 -1.41 -12.46 -20.21
C TYR A 94 -1.97 -11.12 -19.71
N CYS A 95 -2.83 -11.12 -18.68
CA CYS A 95 -3.46 -9.90 -18.18
C CYS A 95 -2.47 -8.94 -17.51
N LEU A 96 -1.54 -9.46 -16.71
CA LEU A 96 -0.49 -8.66 -16.09
C LEU A 96 0.50 -8.14 -17.14
N ASP A 97 0.89 -8.95 -18.11
CA ASP A 97 1.80 -8.56 -19.18
C ASP A 97 1.19 -7.49 -20.10
N THR A 98 -0.05 -7.68 -20.55
CA THR A 98 -0.81 -6.70 -21.34
C THR A 98 -0.96 -5.39 -20.56
N TYR A 99 -1.28 -5.47 -19.26
CA TYR A 99 -1.33 -4.32 -18.38
C TYR A 99 0.02 -3.60 -18.22
N LYS A 100 1.10 -4.35 -17.95
CA LYS A 100 2.47 -3.80 -17.81
C LYS A 100 2.88 -3.08 -19.10
N LYS A 101 2.51 -3.58 -20.29
CA LYS A 101 2.74 -2.91 -21.58
C LYS A 101 1.91 -1.64 -21.79
N GLY A 102 0.75 -1.54 -21.12
CA GLY A 102 -0.19 -0.42 -21.29
C GLY A 102 -1.28 -0.71 -22.33
N ASP A 103 -1.37 -1.94 -22.82
CA ASP A 103 -2.33 -2.34 -23.85
C ASP A 103 -3.71 -2.71 -23.26
N LEU A 104 -3.91 -2.52 -21.95
CA LEU A 104 -5.17 -2.75 -21.25
C LEU A 104 -5.81 -1.41 -20.91
N GLU A 105 -6.57 -0.84 -21.86
CA GLU A 105 -7.16 0.50 -21.79
C GLU A 105 -8.46 0.58 -20.96
N GLY A 106 -8.93 -0.53 -20.41
CA GLY A 106 -10.13 -0.58 -19.56
C GLY A 106 -10.50 -2.01 -19.15
N ALA A 107 -11.65 -2.14 -18.50
CA ALA A 107 -12.20 -3.45 -18.15
C ALA A 107 -12.42 -4.29 -19.40
N ALA A 108 -11.72 -5.41 -19.49
CA ALA A 108 -11.73 -6.25 -20.68
C ALA A 108 -11.98 -7.71 -20.33
N ASN A 109 -12.60 -8.36 -21.29
CA ASN A 109 -13.20 -9.68 -21.20
C ASN A 109 -12.15 -10.70 -21.69
N VAL A 110 -11.67 -11.61 -20.82
CA VAL A 110 -10.54 -12.53 -21.09
C VAL A 110 -11.00 -13.99 -21.06
N ASN A 111 -10.84 -14.67 -22.21
CA ASN A 111 -11.20 -16.07 -22.37
C ASN A 111 -10.16 -17.01 -21.71
N VAL A 112 -10.59 -18.15 -21.17
CA VAL A 112 -9.73 -19.23 -20.64
C VAL A 112 -8.62 -19.67 -21.60
N LEU A 113 -8.87 -19.65 -22.91
CA LEU A 113 -7.85 -20.01 -23.91
C LEU A 113 -6.67 -19.03 -23.93
N THR A 114 -6.92 -17.78 -23.58
CA THR A 114 -5.94 -16.69 -23.50
C THR A 114 -5.32 -16.60 -22.11
N CYS A 115 -6.07 -16.93 -21.05
CA CYS A 115 -5.59 -16.87 -19.68
C CYS A 115 -4.54 -17.95 -19.41
N SER A 116 -3.26 -17.57 -19.44
CA SER A 116 -2.11 -18.43 -19.07
C SER A 116 -2.25 -19.19 -17.74
N ARG A 117 -3.06 -18.69 -16.78
CA ARG A 117 -3.27 -19.33 -15.47
C ARG A 117 -4.38 -20.38 -15.49
N LEU A 118 -5.33 -20.27 -16.43
CA LEU A 118 -6.42 -21.24 -16.60
C LEU A 118 -6.17 -22.21 -17.77
N LYS A 119 -5.35 -21.81 -18.75
CA LYS A 119 -4.99 -22.63 -19.90
C LYS A 119 -4.36 -23.95 -19.45
N GLY A 120 -4.91 -25.06 -19.94
CA GLY A 120 -4.41 -26.41 -19.66
C GLY A 120 -4.76 -26.96 -18.28
N LEU A 121 -5.54 -26.24 -17.46
CA LEU A 121 -6.08 -26.80 -16.23
C LEU A 121 -7.35 -27.61 -16.54
N VAL A 122 -7.33 -28.89 -16.17
CA VAL A 122 -8.47 -29.81 -16.34
C VAL A 122 -9.24 -29.95 -15.02
N ASP A 123 -8.52 -30.05 -13.89
CA ASP A 123 -9.09 -30.28 -12.56
C ASP A 123 -8.88 -29.08 -11.62
N GLY A 124 -9.70 -29.01 -10.57
CA GLY A 124 -9.57 -28.02 -9.50
C GLY A 124 -9.85 -26.57 -9.90
N THR A 125 -10.36 -26.32 -11.12
CA THR A 125 -10.65 -24.96 -11.63
C THR A 125 -11.96 -24.37 -11.10
N GLY A 126 -12.76 -25.14 -10.37
CA GLY A 126 -14.11 -24.72 -9.97
C GLY A 126 -15.06 -24.49 -11.16
N GLY A 127 -14.69 -25.02 -12.34
CA GLY A 127 -15.39 -24.80 -13.59
C GLY A 127 -15.13 -23.44 -14.22
N LEU A 128 -14.14 -22.66 -13.77
CA LEU A 128 -13.80 -21.36 -14.37
C LEU A 128 -13.50 -21.50 -15.85
N ARG A 129 -14.19 -20.72 -16.68
CA ARG A 129 -13.98 -20.69 -18.14
C ARG A 129 -13.73 -19.29 -18.67
N TYR A 130 -13.89 -18.30 -17.81
CA TYR A 130 -13.94 -16.93 -18.23
C TYR A 130 -13.57 -16.01 -17.07
N HIS A 131 -12.86 -14.92 -17.37
CA HIS A 131 -12.68 -13.84 -16.41
C HIS A 131 -12.62 -12.49 -17.11
N ALA A 132 -12.96 -11.42 -16.40
CA ALA A 132 -12.65 -10.06 -16.82
C ALA A 132 -11.42 -9.55 -16.06
N SER A 133 -10.64 -8.69 -16.70
CA SER A 133 -9.49 -8.00 -16.14
C SER A 133 -9.76 -6.50 -16.18
N ILE A 134 -9.65 -5.88 -15.02
CA ILE A 134 -9.91 -4.46 -14.80
C ILE A 134 -8.57 -3.84 -14.40
N PRO A 135 -8.00 -2.96 -15.23
CA PRO A 135 -6.77 -2.27 -14.88
C PRO A 135 -7.05 -1.23 -13.79
N LEU A 136 -6.08 -1.06 -12.88
CA LEU A 136 -6.14 -0.06 -11.82
C LEU A 136 -5.10 1.02 -12.13
N TYR A 137 -5.56 2.17 -12.62
CA TYR A 137 -4.72 3.32 -12.92
C TYR A 137 -5.08 4.52 -12.04
N ALA A 138 -4.08 5.22 -11.52
CA ALA A 138 -4.26 6.52 -10.89
C ALA A 138 -3.48 7.57 -11.70
N GLY A 139 -4.17 8.26 -12.62
CA GLY A 139 -3.52 9.03 -13.67
C GLY A 139 -2.67 8.11 -14.55
N GLU A 140 -1.37 8.41 -14.66
CA GLU A 140 -0.42 7.57 -15.43
C GLU A 140 0.17 6.41 -14.60
N LYS A 141 -0.10 6.35 -13.29
CA LYS A 141 0.49 5.30 -12.42
C LYS A 141 -0.21 3.96 -12.61
N LYS A 142 0.61 2.94 -12.87
CA LYS A 142 0.19 1.54 -12.98
C LYS A 142 0.15 0.86 -11.61
N LEU A 143 -0.99 0.85 -10.95
CA LEU A 143 -1.13 0.32 -9.59
C LEU A 143 -1.39 -1.18 -9.51
N GLY A 144 -2.09 -1.78 -10.48
CA GLY A 144 -2.46 -3.18 -10.42
C GLY A 144 -3.58 -3.60 -11.37
N VAL A 145 -4.08 -4.83 -11.17
CA VAL A 145 -5.16 -5.42 -11.96
C VAL A 145 -6.12 -6.16 -11.02
N MET A 146 -7.40 -5.83 -11.10
CA MET A 146 -8.48 -6.64 -10.52
C MET A 146 -8.99 -7.64 -11.54
N ASN A 147 -9.27 -8.86 -11.11
CA ASN A 147 -9.85 -9.90 -11.94
C ASN A 147 -11.09 -10.47 -11.28
N VAL A 148 -12.12 -10.72 -12.08
CA VAL A 148 -13.35 -11.37 -11.64
C VAL A 148 -13.65 -12.52 -12.59
N ALA A 149 -13.95 -13.70 -12.05
CA ALA A 149 -14.03 -14.92 -12.82
C ALA A 149 -15.36 -15.66 -12.61
N SER A 150 -15.85 -16.25 -13.70
CA SER A 150 -17.11 -16.98 -13.76
C SER A 150 -16.90 -18.40 -14.30
N PRO A 151 -17.65 -19.39 -13.79
CA PRO A 151 -17.77 -20.69 -14.44
C PRO A 151 -18.64 -20.66 -15.70
N GLN A 152 -19.39 -19.58 -15.94
CA GLN A 152 -20.28 -19.45 -17.09
C GLN A 152 -19.50 -19.17 -18.38
N TRP A 153 -19.98 -19.71 -19.50
CA TRP A 153 -19.37 -19.54 -20.83
C TRP A 153 -19.59 -18.16 -21.45
N ARG A 154 -20.37 -17.29 -20.79
CA ARG A 154 -20.70 -15.96 -21.29
C ARG A 154 -19.83 -14.92 -20.58
N GLY A 155 -19.21 -14.05 -21.37
CA GLY A 155 -18.49 -12.89 -20.85
C GLY A 155 -19.42 -11.85 -20.24
N LEU A 156 -18.83 -10.92 -19.49
CA LEU A 156 -19.57 -9.81 -18.89
C LEU A 156 -20.09 -8.87 -19.97
N SER A 157 -21.25 -8.26 -19.74
CA SER A 157 -21.82 -7.30 -20.70
C SER A 157 -20.99 -6.01 -20.73
N PRO A 158 -21.12 -5.17 -21.78
CA PRO A 158 -20.49 -3.86 -21.80
C PRO A 158 -20.85 -3.00 -20.58
N GLU A 159 -22.09 -3.09 -20.10
CA GLU A 159 -22.56 -2.39 -18.90
C GLU A 159 -21.88 -2.90 -17.63
N ASP A 160 -21.72 -4.22 -17.49
CA ASP A 160 -21.00 -4.83 -16.37
C ASP A 160 -19.52 -4.42 -16.38
N LEU A 161 -18.88 -4.40 -17.57
CA LEU A 161 -17.50 -3.95 -17.72
C LEU A 161 -17.35 -2.46 -17.39
N GLN A 162 -18.31 -1.62 -17.78
CA GLN A 162 -18.29 -0.20 -17.46
C GLN A 162 -18.41 0.02 -15.94
N LEU A 163 -19.34 -0.67 -15.28
CA LEU A 163 -19.48 -0.65 -13.83
C LEU A 163 -18.20 -1.10 -13.12
N LEU A 164 -17.61 -2.21 -13.59
CA LEU A 164 -16.35 -2.72 -13.07
C LEU A 164 -15.19 -1.75 -13.28
N SER A 165 -15.17 -1.01 -14.38
CA SER A 165 -14.19 0.04 -14.63
C SER A 165 -14.32 1.15 -13.58
N THR A 166 -15.54 1.61 -13.30
CA THR A 166 -15.79 2.62 -12.25
C THR A 166 -15.34 2.12 -10.86
N ILE A 167 -15.59 0.85 -10.54
CA ILE A 167 -15.09 0.25 -9.30
C ILE A 167 -13.54 0.18 -9.31
N GLY A 168 -12.95 -0.14 -10.45
CA GLY A 168 -11.50 -0.12 -10.66
C GLY A 168 -10.90 1.26 -10.40
N ASP A 169 -11.56 2.33 -10.85
CA ASP A 169 -11.11 3.72 -10.61
C ASP A 169 -11.15 4.06 -9.11
N LEU A 170 -12.23 3.69 -8.41
CA LEU A 170 -12.34 3.89 -6.95
C LEU A 170 -11.23 3.13 -6.21
N LEU A 171 -10.97 1.89 -6.59
CA LEU A 171 -9.90 1.07 -6.05
C LEU A 171 -8.53 1.69 -6.29
N ALA A 172 -8.27 2.17 -7.52
CA ALA A 172 -7.01 2.79 -7.86
C ALA A 172 -6.72 4.04 -7.03
N ILE A 173 -7.72 4.92 -6.85
CA ILE A 173 -7.59 6.11 -6.01
C ILE A 173 -7.30 5.72 -4.55
N ALA A 174 -8.01 4.72 -4.01
CA ALA A 174 -7.82 4.26 -2.63
C ALA A 174 -6.42 3.66 -2.41
N VAL A 175 -5.95 2.84 -3.36
CA VAL A 175 -4.60 2.25 -3.33
C VAL A 175 -3.52 3.32 -3.38
N GLU A 176 -3.63 4.30 -4.29
CA GLU A 176 -2.64 5.37 -4.38
C GLU A 176 -2.64 6.25 -3.13
N ARG A 177 -3.82 6.54 -2.57
CA ARG A 177 -3.92 7.29 -1.31
C ARG A 177 -3.22 6.54 -0.17
N ALA A 178 -3.44 5.24 -0.04
CA ALA A 178 -2.78 4.43 0.98
C ALA A 178 -1.25 4.44 0.82
N ARG A 179 -0.74 4.36 -0.42
CA ARG A 179 0.70 4.46 -0.70
C ARG A 179 1.27 5.83 -0.39
N LEU A 180 0.56 6.91 -0.75
CA LEU A 180 0.98 8.27 -0.42
C LEU A 180 1.04 8.49 1.08
N PHE A 181 0.07 7.96 1.82
CA PHE A 181 0.05 8.01 3.28
C PHE A 181 1.26 7.29 3.89
N ASP A 182 1.53 6.05 3.48
CA ASP A 182 2.69 5.28 3.97
C ASP A 182 4.03 5.97 3.61
N ARG A 183 4.17 6.50 2.39
CA ARG A 183 5.35 7.29 2.00
C ARG A 183 5.51 8.54 2.87
N SER A 184 4.43 9.26 3.11
CA SER A 184 4.44 10.46 3.97
C SER A 184 4.83 10.13 5.41
N ALA A 185 4.31 9.03 5.96
CA ALA A 185 4.64 8.58 7.31
C ALA A 185 6.12 8.22 7.44
N ARG A 186 6.68 7.51 6.44
CA ARG A 186 8.12 7.17 6.41
C ARG A 186 9.01 8.40 6.30
N LEU A 187 8.64 9.36 5.45
CA LEU A 187 9.37 10.62 5.32
C LEU A 187 9.35 11.41 6.63
N GLY A 188 8.19 11.55 7.27
CA GLY A 188 8.06 12.23 8.57
C GLY A 188 8.92 11.57 9.66
N ALA A 189 8.97 10.24 9.71
CA ALA A 189 9.83 9.52 10.64
C ALA A 189 11.34 9.80 10.41
N VAL A 190 11.76 9.91 9.15
CA VAL A 190 13.15 10.25 8.79
C VAL A 190 13.47 11.72 9.12
N GLU A 191 12.55 12.65 8.83
CA GLU A 191 12.71 14.06 9.17
C GLU A 191 12.85 14.26 10.68
N GLU A 192 12.01 13.58 11.46
CA GLU A 192 12.08 13.64 12.93
C GLU A 192 13.39 13.06 13.45
N ARG A 193 13.82 11.92 12.92
CA ARG A 193 15.13 11.34 13.26
C ARG A 193 16.29 12.29 12.94
N ASN A 194 16.23 12.99 11.80
CA ASN A 194 17.25 13.97 11.43
C ASN A 194 17.21 15.22 12.30
N ARG A 195 16.02 15.66 12.73
CA ARG A 195 15.84 16.76 13.67
C ARG A 195 16.48 16.42 15.02
N LEU A 196 16.17 15.25 15.58
CA LEU A 196 16.76 14.75 16.82
C LEU A 196 18.28 14.60 16.71
N ALA A 197 18.78 14.07 15.59
CA ALA A 197 20.23 13.95 15.37
C ALA A 197 20.95 15.31 15.37
N ARG A 198 20.35 16.35 14.77
CA ARG A 198 20.90 17.72 14.81
C ARG A 198 20.87 18.32 16.21
N GLU A 199 19.77 18.14 16.94
CA GLU A 199 19.62 18.62 18.31
C GLU A 199 20.67 17.98 19.24
N ILE A 200 20.84 16.66 19.16
CA ILE A 200 21.88 15.93 19.90
C ILE A 200 23.28 16.42 19.50
N HIS A 201 23.54 16.59 18.20
CA HIS A 201 24.83 17.07 17.69
C HIS A 201 25.17 18.46 18.23
N ASP A 202 24.21 19.40 18.23
CA ASP A 202 24.43 20.76 18.71
C ASP A 202 24.71 20.79 20.22
N THR A 203 23.95 20.03 21.01
CA THR A 203 24.18 19.89 22.46
C THR A 203 25.55 19.28 22.75
N LEU A 204 25.93 18.20 22.04
CA LEU A 204 27.25 17.59 22.19
C LEU A 204 28.37 18.53 21.77
N ALA A 205 28.23 19.26 20.65
CA ALA A 205 29.23 20.20 20.17
C ALA A 205 29.45 21.36 21.16
N GLN A 206 28.37 21.92 21.71
CA GLN A 206 28.44 22.95 22.76
C GLN A 206 29.11 22.40 24.02
N GLY A 207 28.72 21.20 24.43
CA GLY A 207 29.26 20.50 25.59
C GLY A 207 30.75 20.19 25.49
N LEU A 208 31.19 19.72 24.33
CA LEU A 208 32.60 19.43 24.02
C LEU A 208 33.42 20.73 23.97
N THR A 209 32.89 21.79 23.38
CA THR A 209 33.54 23.11 23.35
C THR A 209 33.75 23.64 24.77
N ALA A 210 32.72 23.59 25.62
CA ALA A 210 32.81 24.00 27.01
C ALA A 210 33.81 23.14 27.81
N THR A 211 33.85 21.83 27.55
CA THR A 211 34.81 20.91 28.17
C THR A 211 36.24 21.25 27.75
N GLY A 212 36.49 21.49 26.46
CA GLY A 212 37.79 21.92 25.92
C GLY A 212 38.30 23.19 26.59
N LEU A 213 37.46 24.22 26.68
CA LEU A 213 37.81 25.48 27.37
C LEU A 213 38.19 25.28 28.85
N GLN A 214 37.52 24.38 29.56
CA GLN A 214 37.88 24.07 30.95
C GLN A 214 39.21 23.31 31.05
N LEU A 215 39.53 22.46 30.08
CA LEU A 215 40.82 21.75 30.02
C LEU A 215 41.96 22.71 29.67
N GLU A 216 41.79 23.57 28.67
CA GLU A 216 42.77 24.62 28.32
C GLU A 216 43.04 25.55 29.51
N SER A 217 41.99 25.94 30.24
CA SER A 217 42.15 26.73 31.47
C SER A 217 42.89 25.97 32.58
N ALA A 218 42.73 24.65 32.68
CA ALA A 218 43.47 23.84 33.64
C ALA A 218 44.96 23.77 33.28
N GLU A 219 45.25 23.54 31.99
CA GLU A 219 46.60 23.46 31.44
C GLU A 219 47.38 24.76 31.68
N ALA A 220 46.76 25.91 31.39
CA ALA A 220 47.36 27.22 31.65
C ALA A 220 47.72 27.48 33.13
N PHE A 221 47.03 26.83 34.09
CA PHE A 221 47.40 26.91 35.50
C PHE A 221 48.49 25.91 35.91
N LEU A 222 48.72 24.84 35.14
CA LEU A 222 49.77 23.86 35.43
C LEU A 222 51.16 24.33 34.96
N ASP A 223 51.20 25.29 34.04
CA ASP A 223 52.45 25.92 33.57
C ASP A 223 53.10 26.86 34.62
N ASP A 224 52.43 27.12 35.75
CA ASP A 224 52.92 27.91 36.89
C ASP A 224 53.31 26.98 38.06
N GLU A 225 54.53 27.13 38.62
CA GLU A 225 55.08 26.28 39.71
C GLU A 225 54.17 26.22 40.96
N SER A 226 53.27 27.19 41.12
CA SER A 226 52.31 27.29 42.23
C SER A 226 50.87 26.94 41.85
N GLY A 227 50.58 26.65 40.59
CA GLY A 227 49.22 26.68 40.03
C GLY A 227 48.42 25.38 40.10
N ALA A 228 49.01 24.28 40.59
CA ALA A 228 48.34 22.97 40.73
C ALA A 228 47.03 23.02 41.56
N GLY A 229 46.95 23.91 42.56
CA GLY A 229 45.71 24.13 43.31
C GLY A 229 44.58 24.77 42.49
N ARG A 230 44.94 25.64 41.54
CA ARG A 230 44.01 26.39 40.68
C ARG A 230 43.51 25.55 39.50
N ALA A 231 44.30 24.59 39.01
CA ALA A 231 43.91 23.65 37.95
C ALA A 231 42.79 22.67 38.36
N ARG A 232 42.59 22.43 39.66
CA ARG A 232 41.58 21.47 40.16
C ARG A 232 40.15 21.87 39.85
N GLU A 233 39.83 23.16 39.88
CA GLU A 233 38.45 23.62 39.66
C GLU A 233 38.02 23.49 38.19
N PRO A 234 38.80 23.95 37.19
CA PRO A 234 38.47 23.69 35.78
C PRO A 234 38.39 22.20 35.44
N LEU A 235 39.28 21.35 35.98
CA LEU A 235 39.20 19.89 35.79
C LEU A 235 37.88 19.30 36.32
N ARG A 236 37.42 19.73 37.52
CA ARG A 236 36.13 19.31 38.06
C ARG A 236 34.97 19.78 37.19
N ARG A 237 35.02 21.00 36.66
CA ARG A 237 34.00 21.52 35.73
C ARG A 237 33.97 20.73 34.43
N ALA A 238 35.11 20.43 33.82
CA ALA A 238 35.22 19.60 32.62
C ALA A 238 34.58 18.21 32.82
N LEU A 239 34.89 17.55 33.94
CA LEU A 239 34.31 16.25 34.31
C LEU A 239 32.79 16.34 34.52
N SER A 240 32.32 17.40 35.18
CA SER A 240 30.87 17.62 35.41
C SER A 240 30.13 17.86 34.10
N LEU A 241 30.67 18.70 33.22
CA LEU A 241 30.08 18.99 31.90
C LEU A 241 30.01 17.73 31.05
N THR A 242 31.09 16.96 30.98
CA THR A 242 31.13 15.70 30.22
C THR A 242 30.06 14.72 30.69
N ARG A 243 29.91 14.54 32.01
CA ARG A 243 28.88 13.64 32.57
C ARG A 243 27.47 14.12 32.24
N SER A 244 27.20 15.41 32.44
CA SER A 244 25.89 15.99 32.13
C SER A 244 25.51 15.81 30.66
N ASN A 245 26.43 16.11 29.74
CA ASN A 245 26.18 15.99 28.29
C ASN A 245 25.97 14.54 27.84
N LEU A 246 26.68 13.58 28.45
CA LEU A 246 26.47 12.16 28.18
C LEU A 246 25.11 11.66 28.69
N ASP A 247 24.68 12.11 29.86
CA ASP A 247 23.37 11.76 30.42
C ASP A 247 22.21 12.40 29.64
N GLU A 248 22.42 13.60 29.09
CA GLU A 248 21.47 14.26 28.19
C GLU A 248 21.37 13.54 26.84
N ALA A 249 22.50 13.24 26.20
CA ALA A 249 22.52 12.49 24.94
C ALA A 249 21.90 11.10 25.06
N ARG A 250 22.06 10.42 26.21
CA ARG A 250 21.40 9.14 26.46
C ARG A 250 19.88 9.26 26.59
N ARG A 251 19.39 10.29 27.26
CA ARG A 251 17.95 10.54 27.40
C ARG A 251 17.31 10.83 26.04
N SER A 252 17.93 11.66 25.22
CA SER A 252 17.44 12.00 23.88
C SER A 252 17.37 10.84 22.87
N VAL A 253 17.95 9.68 23.19
CA VAL A 253 17.90 8.46 22.35
C VAL A 253 16.88 7.44 22.89
N LEU A 254 16.49 7.54 24.17
CA LEU A 254 15.56 6.61 24.82
C LEU A 254 14.11 7.09 24.77
N ASP A 255 13.89 8.40 24.67
CA ASP A 255 12.58 9.04 24.45
C ASP A 255 12.20 9.05 22.96
#